data_AF-A0A5N6FQ60-F1
#
_entry.id   AF-A0A5N6FQ60-F1
#
_cell.length_a   1.000
_cell.length_b   1.000
_cell.length_c   1.000
_cell.angle_alpha   90.00
_cell.angle_beta   90.00
_cell.angle_gamma   90.00
#
_symmetry.space_group_name_H-M   'P 1'
#
loop_
_entity.id
_entity.type
_entity.pdbx_description
1 polymer ?
#
loop_
_entity_poly.entity_id
_entity_poly.type
_entity_poly.pdbx_seq_one_letter_code
_entity_poly.pdbx_strand_id
1 'polypeptide(L)'
;MDHRPPTRTQPAASANKLPTIHSNPVMKRSFSSTATVDPDRPASASTDQAKEWNKQALSYNLQMKTALTELLNDARAKGSGQGSRCLQNILMDTERQMRDNRRKSLNTRGEK
;
A
#
# COMPACT_ATOMS: atom_id res chain seq x y z
N MET A 1 -42.11 -33.23 -35.93
CA MET A 1 -40.87 -34.02 -35.73
C MET A 1 -39.99 -33.21 -34.79
N ASP A 2 -40.21 -33.38 -33.50
CA ASP A 2 -39.56 -32.60 -32.44
C ASP A 2 -38.26 -33.31 -32.02
N HIS A 3 -37.12 -32.71 -32.33
CA HIS A 3 -35.81 -33.21 -31.88
C HIS A 3 -35.27 -32.32 -30.77
N ARG A 4 -35.62 -32.66 -29.52
CA ARG A 4 -34.97 -32.10 -28.32
C ARG A 4 -33.66 -32.86 -28.09
N PRO A 5 -32.49 -32.20 -27.98
CA PRO A 5 -31.25 -32.89 -27.68
C PRO A 5 -31.26 -33.39 -26.22
N PRO A 6 -30.59 -34.53 -25.92
CA PRO A 6 -30.58 -35.12 -24.59
C PRO A 6 -29.87 -34.19 -23.60
N THR A 7 -30.53 -33.91 -22.48
CA THR A 7 -29.96 -33.19 -21.33
C THR A 7 -28.81 -34.02 -20.74
N ARG A 8 -27.58 -33.56 -20.96
CA ARG A 8 -26.37 -34.12 -20.35
C ARG A 8 -26.40 -33.87 -18.85
N THR A 9 -26.69 -34.90 -18.07
CA THR A 9 -26.55 -34.90 -16.60
C THR A 9 -25.08 -34.65 -16.26
N GLN A 10 -24.79 -33.53 -15.61
CA GLN A 10 -23.46 -33.25 -15.10
C GLN A 10 -23.21 -34.11 -13.85
N PRO A 11 -22.06 -34.80 -13.74
CA PRO A 11 -21.69 -35.49 -12.51
C PRO A 11 -21.63 -34.51 -11.34
N ALA A 12 -22.17 -34.91 -10.19
CA ALA A 12 -22.13 -34.10 -8.96
C ALA A 12 -20.68 -33.72 -8.61
N ALA A 13 -20.48 -32.46 -8.22
CA ALA A 13 -19.18 -31.95 -7.82
C ALA A 13 -18.66 -32.72 -6.61
N SER A 14 -17.58 -33.50 -6.82
CA SER A 14 -16.89 -34.20 -5.74
C SER A 14 -16.25 -33.20 -4.78
N ALA A 15 -16.62 -33.26 -3.50
CA ALA A 15 -16.09 -32.44 -2.42
C ALA A 15 -14.62 -32.73 -2.07
N ASN A 16 -13.98 -33.68 -2.75
CA ASN A 16 -12.58 -34.07 -2.50
C ASN A 16 -11.55 -33.36 -3.39
N LYS A 17 -11.97 -32.40 -4.24
CA LYS A 17 -11.03 -31.62 -5.04
C LYS A 17 -10.56 -30.40 -4.25
N LEU A 18 -9.36 -30.50 -3.68
CA LEU A 18 -8.65 -29.34 -3.15
C LEU A 18 -8.44 -28.32 -4.29
N PRO A 19 -8.64 -27.01 -4.03
CA PRO A 19 -8.33 -25.98 -5.01
C PRO A 19 -6.84 -26.04 -5.37
N THR A 20 -6.52 -26.35 -6.61
CA THR A 20 -5.15 -26.21 -7.11
C THR A 20 -4.81 -24.72 -7.22
N ILE A 21 -3.81 -24.28 -6.48
CA ILE A 21 -3.28 -22.91 -6.57
C ILE A 21 -2.61 -22.78 -7.95
N HIS A 22 -3.28 -22.11 -8.88
CA HIS A 22 -2.68 -21.69 -10.12
C HIS A 22 -1.67 -20.58 -9.82
N SER A 23 -0.38 -20.85 -10.01
CA SER A 23 0.66 -19.83 -9.94
C SER A 23 0.40 -18.77 -11.00
N ASN A 24 0.31 -17.50 -10.61
CA ASN A 24 0.15 -16.40 -11.56
C ASN A 24 1.41 -16.32 -12.44
N PRO A 25 1.28 -16.26 -13.78
CA PRO A 25 2.44 -16.08 -14.64
C PRO A 25 3.11 -14.75 -14.31
N VAL A 26 4.44 -14.78 -14.19
CA VAL A 26 5.26 -13.59 -13.91
C VAL A 26 5.02 -12.57 -15.02
N MET A 27 4.43 -11.43 -14.67
CA MET A 27 4.11 -10.37 -15.61
C MET A 27 5.40 -9.67 -16.05
N LYS A 28 5.94 -10.07 -17.21
CA LYS A 28 7.11 -9.42 -17.83
C LYS A 28 6.68 -8.09 -18.41
N ARG A 29 7.19 -6.98 -17.87
CA ARG A 29 6.99 -5.64 -18.44
C ARG A 29 8.09 -5.37 -19.47
N SER A 30 7.70 -5.03 -20.69
CA SER A 30 8.61 -4.54 -21.72
C SER A 30 8.83 -3.04 -21.49
N PHE A 31 10.10 -2.62 -21.43
CA PHE A 31 10.47 -1.20 -21.41
C PHE A 31 11.05 -0.85 -22.77
N SER A 32 10.53 0.21 -23.39
CA SER A 32 11.13 0.79 -24.59
C SER A 32 11.59 2.19 -24.23
N SER A 33 12.90 2.40 -24.23
CA SER A 33 13.53 3.70 -24.00
C SER A 33 14.13 4.17 -25.31
N THR A 34 13.47 5.11 -25.98
CA THR A 34 14.08 5.92 -27.04
C THR A 34 14.93 7.00 -26.37
N ALA A 35 16.18 6.68 -26.08
CA ALA A 35 17.16 7.70 -25.71
C ALA A 35 17.59 8.42 -27.00
N THR A 36 16.96 9.56 -27.29
CA THR A 36 17.62 10.57 -28.12
C THR A 36 18.76 11.14 -27.27
N VAL A 37 19.95 10.57 -27.46
CA VAL A 37 21.19 11.08 -26.88
C VAL A 37 21.47 12.41 -27.55
N ASP A 38 21.15 13.49 -26.85
CA ASP A 38 21.64 14.83 -27.16
C ASP A 38 23.06 14.93 -26.57
N PRO A 39 24.12 15.05 -27.38
CA PRO A 39 25.51 14.89 -26.91
C PRO A 39 26.02 16.04 -26.03
N ASP A 40 25.24 17.09 -25.76
CA ASP A 40 25.70 18.28 -25.03
C ASP A 40 25.10 18.48 -23.61
N ARG A 41 24.42 17.49 -23.03
CA ARG A 41 23.87 17.64 -21.66
C ARG A 41 24.89 17.25 -20.58
N PRO A 42 25.34 18.16 -19.70
CA PRO A 42 26.29 17.81 -18.64
C PRO A 42 25.66 16.82 -17.66
N ALA A 43 26.44 15.79 -17.29
CA ALA A 43 26.08 14.69 -16.39
C ALA A 43 25.69 15.09 -14.94
N SER A 44 25.50 16.38 -14.66
CA SER A 44 25.29 16.91 -13.31
C SER A 44 23.86 16.77 -12.79
N ALA A 45 22.83 16.65 -13.64
CA ALA A 45 21.43 16.59 -13.19
C ALA A 45 21.05 15.27 -12.47
N SER A 46 21.81 14.20 -12.68
CA SER A 46 21.56 12.87 -12.10
C SER A 46 21.94 12.79 -10.62
N THR A 47 23.09 13.35 -10.27
CA THR A 47 23.67 13.27 -8.92
C THR A 47 22.92 14.13 -7.90
N ASP A 48 22.40 15.29 -8.33
CA ASP A 48 21.65 16.20 -7.46
C ASP A 48 20.28 15.64 -7.10
N GLN A 49 19.57 15.01 -8.04
CA GLN A 49 18.34 14.29 -7.73
C GLN A 49 18.60 13.16 -6.74
N ALA A 50 19.60 12.30 -6.99
CA ALA A 50 19.90 11.18 -6.09
C ALA A 50 20.24 11.64 -4.66
N LYS A 51 20.94 12.77 -4.51
CA LYS A 51 21.20 13.40 -3.19
C LYS A 51 19.91 13.89 -2.53
N GLU A 52 18.98 14.47 -3.29
CA GLU A 52 17.72 14.99 -2.75
C GLU A 52 16.78 13.88 -2.28
N TRP A 53 16.63 12.80 -3.07
CA TRP A 53 15.90 11.59 -2.66
C TRP A 53 16.47 10.97 -1.38
N ASN A 54 17.80 10.97 -1.26
CA ASN A 54 18.48 10.44 -0.07
C ASN A 54 18.19 11.32 1.17
N LYS A 55 18.24 12.65 1.03
CA LYS A 55 17.85 13.59 2.10
C LYS A 55 16.38 13.42 2.51
N GLN A 56 15.48 13.25 1.54
CA GLN A 56 14.05 13.04 1.81
C GLN A 56 13.79 11.69 2.51
N ALA A 57 14.51 10.64 2.12
CA ALA A 57 14.42 9.34 2.79
C ALA A 57 14.94 9.40 4.24
N LEU A 58 16.04 10.12 4.47
CA LEU A 58 16.59 10.33 5.81
C LEU A 58 15.63 11.15 6.70
N SER A 59 15.04 12.22 6.17
CA SER A 59 14.08 13.04 6.93
C SER A 59 12.82 12.26 7.27
N TYR A 60 12.30 11.46 6.33
CA TYR A 60 11.17 10.54 6.59
C TYR A 60 11.52 9.51 7.67
N ASN A 61 12.72 8.91 7.60
CA ASN A 61 13.17 7.94 8.60
C ASN A 61 13.27 8.57 10.00
N LEU A 62 13.80 9.80 10.07
CA LEU A 62 13.89 10.55 11.32
C LEU A 62 12.50 10.86 11.88
N GLN A 63 11.58 11.36 11.06
CA GLN A 63 10.20 11.63 11.47
C GLN A 63 9.51 10.37 12.02
N MET A 64 9.67 9.23 11.34
CA MET A 64 9.12 7.96 11.79
C MET A 64 9.72 7.53 13.14
N LYS A 65 11.04 7.68 13.32
CA LYS A 65 11.71 7.41 14.61
C LYS A 65 11.18 8.31 15.72
N THR A 66 11.05 9.60 15.46
CA THR A 66 10.52 10.56 16.43
C THR A 66 9.10 10.21 16.84
N ALA A 67 8.21 9.98 15.87
CA ALA A 67 6.82 9.62 16.15
C ALA A 67 6.69 8.31 16.96
N LEU A 68 7.48 7.28 16.63
CA LEU A 68 7.50 6.04 17.40
C LEU A 68 8.06 6.24 18.81
N THR A 69 9.08 7.08 18.95
CA THR A 69 9.67 7.40 20.26
C THR A 69 8.69 8.16 21.13
N GLU A 70 7.95 9.12 20.58
CA GLU A 70 6.89 9.85 21.29
C GLU A 70 5.76 8.91 21.72
N LEU A 71 5.32 8.03 20.82
CA LEU A 71 4.26 7.07 21.12
C LEU A 71 4.63 6.11 22.26
N LEU A 72 5.86 5.57 22.24
CA LEU A 72 6.35 4.66 23.28
C LEU A 72 6.66 5.36 24.60
N ASN A 73 6.98 6.65 24.56
CA ASN A 73 7.20 7.47 25.75
C ASN A 73 5.95 8.16 26.27
N ASP A 74 4.77 7.93 25.67
CA ASP A 74 3.50 8.45 26.19
C ASP A 74 3.32 8.00 27.65
N ALA A 75 3.11 8.98 28.53
CA ALA A 75 2.97 8.75 29.97
C ALA A 75 1.87 7.72 30.30
N ARG A 76 0.81 7.68 29.47
CA ARG A 76 -0.31 6.74 29.61
C ARG A 76 0.10 5.30 29.29
N ALA A 77 1.02 5.13 28.34
CA ALA A 77 1.53 3.83 27.94
C ALA A 77 2.60 3.29 28.91
N LYS A 78 3.48 4.18 29.40
CA LYS A 78 4.66 3.80 30.20
C LYS A 78 4.36 3.54 31.68
N GLY A 79 3.33 4.20 32.25
CA GLY A 79 3.01 4.12 33.67
C GLY A 79 1.87 3.16 34.06
N SER A 80 1.19 2.54 33.10
CA SER A 80 0.02 1.69 33.38
C SER A 80 0.28 0.22 33.06
N GLY A 81 -0.27 -0.69 33.89
CA GLY A 81 -0.29 -2.13 33.60
C GLY A 81 -1.09 -2.50 32.33
N GLN A 82 -1.74 -1.52 31.69
CA GLN A 82 -2.47 -1.65 30.44
C GLN A 82 -1.79 -0.91 29.27
N GLY A 83 -0.49 -0.64 29.35
CA GLY A 83 0.24 0.11 28.33
C GLY A 83 0.03 -0.39 26.88
N SER A 84 -0.07 -1.70 26.69
CA SER A 84 -0.37 -2.30 25.37
C SER A 84 -1.76 -1.93 24.84
N ARG A 85 -2.78 -1.94 25.70
CA ARG A 85 -4.14 -1.51 25.34
C ARG A 85 -4.22 -0.01 25.13
N CYS A 86 -3.45 0.78 25.88
CA CYS A 86 -3.31 2.22 25.64
C CYS A 86 -2.74 2.50 24.25
N LEU A 87 -1.63 1.86 23.87
CA LEU A 87 -1.02 1.99 22.55
C LEU A 87 -1.99 1.56 21.44
N GLN A 88 -2.69 0.44 21.63
CA GLN A 88 -3.70 -0.03 20.69
C GLN A 88 -4.80 1.03 20.46
N ASN A 89 -5.32 1.63 21.52
CA ASN A 89 -6.35 2.68 21.40
C ASN A 89 -5.81 3.90 20.65
N ILE A 90 -4.61 4.38 20.99
CA ILE A 90 -3.99 5.52 20.29
C ILE A 90 -3.87 5.25 18.78
N LEU A 91 -3.45 4.04 18.40
CA LEU A 91 -3.33 3.65 16.99
C LEU A 91 -4.69 3.63 16.29
N MET A 92 -5.73 3.07 16.93
CA MET A 92 -7.08 3.06 16.37
C MET A 92 -7.66 4.48 16.22
N ASP A 93 -7.44 5.35 17.20
CA ASP A 93 -7.90 6.75 17.14
C ASP A 93 -7.20 7.52 16.02
N THR A 94 -5.90 7.29 15.85
CA THR A 94 -5.11 7.88 14.76
C THR A 94 -5.63 7.44 13.39
N GLU A 95 -5.92 6.14 13.22
CA GLU A 95 -6.51 5.63 11.99
C GLU A 95 -7.87 6.26 11.70
N ARG A 96 -8.74 6.34 12.72
CA ARG A 96 -10.05 6.98 12.61
C ARG A 96 -9.92 8.44 12.19
N GLN A 97 -9.04 9.20 12.84
CA GLN A 97 -8.79 10.60 12.52
C GLN A 97 -8.29 10.77 11.07
N MET A 98 -7.41 9.89 10.59
CA MET A 98 -6.94 9.90 9.21
C MET A 98 -8.09 9.67 8.21
N ARG A 99 -8.96 8.69 8.50
CA ARG A 99 -10.14 8.40 7.69
C ARG A 99 -11.09 9.60 7.69
N ASP A 100 -11.27 10.26 8.82
CA ASP A 100 -12.15 11.43 8.96
C ASP A 100 -11.62 12.63 8.19
N ASN A 101 -10.32 12.91 8.31
CA ASN A 101 -9.63 13.95 7.55
C ASN A 101 -9.75 13.71 6.04
N ARG A 102 -9.62 12.46 5.59
CA ARG A 102 -9.83 12.10 4.18
C ARG A 102 -11.26 12.37 3.74
N ARG A 103 -12.27 12.02 4.54
CA ARG A 103 -13.68 12.34 4.21
C ARG A 103 -13.91 13.84 4.11
N LYS A 104 -13.40 14.62 5.07
CA LYS A 104 -13.47 16.09 5.04
C LYS A 104 -12.80 16.67 3.81
N SER A 105 -11.59 16.21 3.47
CA SER A 105 -10.83 16.68 2.30
C SER A 105 -11.52 16.38 0.97
N LEU A 106 -12.25 15.27 0.87
CA LEU A 106 -13.02 14.94 -0.33
C LEU A 106 -14.29 15.79 -0.45
N ASN A 107 -14.99 16.02 0.66
CA ASN A 107 -16.22 16.83 0.67
C ASN A 107 -15.93 18.29 0.27
N THR A 108 -14.83 18.87 0.76
CA THR A 108 -14.45 20.25 0.42
C THR A 108 -13.93 20.43 -1.02
N ARG A 109 -13.59 19.33 -1.71
CA ARG A 109 -13.17 19.37 -3.12
C ARG A 109 -14.35 19.37 -4.10
N GLY A 110 -15.54 18.94 -3.64
CA GLY A 110 -16.78 18.93 -4.44
C GLY A 110 -17.61 20.21 -4.34
N GLU A 111 -17.25 21.14 -3.47
CA GLU A 111 -17.98 22.40 -3.23
C GLU A 111 -17.38 23.61 -4.00
N LYS A 112 -16.60 23.36 -5.05
CA LYS A 112 -16.04 24.41 -5.93
C LYS A 112 -16.64 24.36 -7.32
#